data_AF-A0A645CWF5-F1
#
_entry.id   AF-A0A645CWF5-F1
#
_cell.length_a   1.000
_cell.length_b   1.000
_cell.length_c   1.000
_cell.angle_alpha   90.00
_cell.angle_beta   90.00
_cell.angle_gamma   90.00
#
_symmetry.space_group_name_H-M   'P 1'
#
loop_
_entity.id
_entity.type
_entity.pdbx_description
1 polymer ?
#
loop_
_entity_poly.entity_id
_entity_poly.type
_entity_poly.pdbx_seq_one_letter_code
_entity_poly.pdbx_strand_id
1 'polypeptide(L)' 'MKNAVGREIPDALLAGGREVYQGKNYMDGKFLQKAAPRTRRYEAPLESKIAGSLREALERCGARDGMTFSFHHHLRDGD' A
#
# COMPACT_ATOMS: atom_id res chain seq x y z
N MET A 1 19.80 5.43 -15.52
CA MET A 1 20.66 4.24 -15.27
C MET A 1 20.15 2.99 -16.00
N LYS A 2 21.02 2.22 -16.66
CA LYS A 2 20.67 0.93 -17.30
C LYS A 2 20.51 -0.19 -16.27
N ASN A 3 19.41 -0.94 -16.32
CA ASN A 3 19.18 -2.07 -15.42
C ASN A 3 19.79 -3.39 -15.94
N ALA A 4 19.71 -4.47 -15.15
CA ALA A 4 20.30 -5.77 -15.47
C ALA A 4 19.72 -6.46 -16.74
N VAL A 5 18.59 -5.99 -17.27
CA VAL A 5 17.99 -6.47 -18.52
C VAL A 5 18.15 -5.45 -19.66
N GLY A 6 19.01 -4.47 -19.47
CA GLY A 6 19.40 -3.52 -20.50
C GLY A 6 18.43 -2.37 -20.75
N ARG A 7 17.49 -2.10 -19.84
CA ARG A 7 16.55 -0.96 -19.97
C ARG A 7 17.12 0.28 -19.29
N GLU A 8 17.09 1.41 -20.00
CA GLU A 8 17.39 2.71 -19.42
C GLU A 8 16.24 3.17 -18.52
N ILE A 9 16.53 3.37 -17.23
CA ILE A 9 15.57 3.86 -16.25
C ILE A 9 15.89 5.34 -15.95
N PRO A 10 14.93 6.26 -16.10
CA PRO A 10 15.10 7.66 -15.73
C PRO A 10 15.42 7.83 -14.25
N ASP A 11 16.40 8.68 -13.93
CA ASP A 11 16.87 8.88 -12.55
C ASP A 11 15.78 9.46 -11.63
N ALA A 12 14.82 10.21 -12.20
CA ALA A 12 13.66 10.72 -11.46
C ALA A 12 12.78 9.61 -10.84
N LEU A 13 12.81 8.39 -11.40
CA LEU A 13 12.06 7.24 -10.87
C LEU A 13 12.80 6.51 -9.72
N LEU A 14 14.10 6.79 -9.57
CA LEU A 14 14.98 6.17 -8.56
C LEU A 14 15.02 6.96 -7.24
N ALA A 15 14.21 8.01 -7.11
CA ALA A 15 14.06 8.76 -5.88
C ALA A 15 13.52 7.89 -4.72
N GLY A 16 13.84 8.26 -3.48
CA GLY A 16 13.30 7.62 -2.27
C GLY A 16 13.86 6.22 -1.99
N GLY A 17 15.09 5.94 -2.41
CA GLY A 17 15.77 4.65 -2.17
C GLY A 17 15.33 3.53 -3.12
N ARG A 18 14.71 3.88 -4.26
CA ARG A 18 14.35 2.92 -5.30
C ARG A 18 15.58 2.62 -6.15
N GLU A 19 15.85 1.34 -6.36
CA GLU A 19 16.97 0.89 -7.18
C GLU A 19 16.45 0.32 -8.52
N VAL A 20 17.29 0.37 -9.54
CA VAL A 20 17.02 -0.37 -10.78
C VAL A 20 16.99 -1.86 -10.50
N TYR A 21 16.34 -2.64 -11.36
CA TYR A 21 16.43 -4.09 -11.28
C TYR A 21 17.87 -4.57 -11.51
N GLN A 22 18.42 -5.30 -10.53
CA GLN A 22 19.82 -5.77 -10.52
C GLN A 22 20.00 -7.26 -10.85
N GLY A 23 18.91 -7.98 -11.19
CA GLY A 23 18.96 -9.40 -11.55
C GLY A 23 18.27 -10.33 -10.54
N LYS A 24 18.15 -11.61 -10.93
CA LYS A 24 17.26 -12.60 -10.29
C LYS A 24 17.57 -12.87 -8.81
N ASN A 25 18.83 -12.80 -8.40
CA ASN A 25 19.27 -13.18 -7.05
C ASN A 25 19.83 -11.98 -6.25
N TYR A 26 19.62 -10.74 -6.70
CA TYR A 26 20.23 -9.56 -6.06
C TYR A 26 19.80 -9.33 -4.60
N MET A 27 18.59 -9.77 -4.24
CA MET A 27 18.03 -9.61 -2.90
C MET A 27 18.26 -10.82 -2.00
N ASP A 28 18.90 -11.88 -2.50
CA ASP A 28 19.15 -13.08 -1.72
C ASP A 28 20.04 -12.79 -0.49
N GLY A 29 19.65 -13.31 0.66
CA GLY A 29 20.32 -13.08 1.94
C GLY A 29 20.19 -11.66 2.53
N LYS A 30 19.50 -10.72 1.89
CA LYS A 30 19.33 -9.35 2.43
C LYS A 30 18.21 -9.28 3.47
N PHE A 31 18.47 -8.57 4.56
CA PHE A 31 17.44 -8.23 5.53
C PHE A 31 16.48 -7.18 4.96
N LEU A 32 15.18 -7.41 5.18
CA LEU A 32 14.11 -6.50 4.76
C LEU A 32 13.25 -6.12 5.97
N GLN A 33 13.09 -4.82 6.18
CA GLN A 33 12.13 -4.32 7.15
C GLN A 33 10.74 -4.28 6.52
N LYS A 34 9.77 -5.03 7.08
CA LYS A 34 8.38 -4.91 6.66
C LYS A 34 7.81 -3.58 7.17
N ALA A 35 7.23 -2.79 6.26
CA ALA A 35 6.43 -1.64 6.63
C ALA A 35 5.10 -2.13 7.24
N ALA A 36 4.77 -1.65 8.43
CA ALA A 36 3.49 -1.91 9.09
C ALA A 36 2.91 -0.59 9.60
N PRO A 37 1.61 -0.34 9.43
CA PRO A 37 0.98 0.85 10.00
C PRO A 37 0.94 0.76 11.52
N ARG A 38 1.02 1.91 12.19
CA ARG A 38 0.68 1.99 13.62
C ARG A 38 -0.83 1.89 13.76
N THR A 39 -1.33 0.77 14.28
CA THR A 39 -2.77 0.54 14.47
C THR A 39 -3.21 0.98 15.86
N ARG A 40 -4.43 1.51 15.96
CA ARG A 40 -5.09 1.77 17.25
C ARG A 40 -6.02 0.60 17.56
N ARG A 41 -5.86 0.01 18.73
CA ARG A 41 -6.73 -1.07 19.21
C ARG A 41 -7.97 -0.48 19.89
N TYR A 42 -9.14 -0.98 19.53
CA TYR A 42 -10.43 -0.62 20.14
C TYR A 42 -10.99 -1.85 20.84
N GLU A 43 -10.68 -2.00 22.14
CA GLU A 43 -11.14 -3.14 22.97
C GLU A 43 -12.45 -2.84 23.70
N ALA A 44 -12.72 -1.56 24.00
CA ALA A 44 -13.95 -1.16 24.67
C ALA A 44 -15.19 -1.48 23.80
N PRO A 45 -16.29 -1.96 24.40
CA PRO A 45 -17.55 -2.15 23.70
C PRO A 45 -18.04 -0.83 23.08
N LEU A 46 -18.52 -0.91 21.84
CA LEU A 46 -19.22 0.17 21.14
C LEU A 46 -20.65 -0.29 20.90
N GLU A 47 -21.62 0.64 20.93
CA GLU A 47 -23.02 0.31 20.68
C GLU A 47 -23.24 -0.31 19.30
N SER A 48 -22.54 0.17 18.26
CA SER A 48 -22.57 -0.41 16.93
C SER A 48 -21.36 0.00 16.08
N LYS A 49 -20.94 -0.90 15.17
CA LYS A 49 -19.94 -0.61 14.12
C LYS A 49 -20.56 -0.43 12.74
N ILE A 50 -21.88 -0.58 12.62
CA ILE A 50 -22.60 -0.46 11.34
C ILE A 50 -22.70 1.02 10.97
N ALA A 51 -22.47 1.32 9.69
CA ALA A 51 -22.77 2.61 9.06
C ALA A 51 -23.95 2.44 8.09
N GLY A 52 -24.85 3.40 8.05
CA GLY A 52 -26.03 3.41 7.18
C GLY A 52 -25.73 3.82 5.73
N SER A 53 -24.53 4.32 5.44
CA SER A 53 -24.10 4.63 4.07
C SER A 53 -22.57 4.59 3.91
N LEU A 54 -22.10 4.53 2.66
CA LEU A 54 -20.67 4.67 2.36
C LEU A 54 -20.12 6.04 2.76
N ARG A 55 -20.90 7.12 2.59
CA ARG A 55 -20.52 8.46 3.03
C ARG A 55 -20.22 8.48 4.52
N GLU A 56 -21.14 7.95 5.31
CA GLU A 56 -20.98 7.89 6.77
C GLU A 56 -19.75 7.05 7.17
N ALA A 57 -19.50 5.93 6.49
CA ALA A 57 -18.32 5.12 6.74
C ALA A 57 -17.02 5.91 6.49
N LEU A 58 -16.94 6.66 5.39
CA LEU A 58 -15.78 7.49 5.05
C LEU A 58 -15.56 8.63 6.07
N GLU A 59 -16.64 9.27 6.51
CA GLU A 59 -16.62 10.31 7.55
C GLU A 59 -16.11 9.74 8.89
N ARG A 60 -16.64 8.59 9.34
CA ARG A 60 -16.18 7.89 10.56
C ARG A 60 -14.72 7.43 10.46
N CYS A 61 -14.24 7.08 9.26
CA CYS A 61 -12.83 6.76 9.00
C CYS A 61 -11.91 8.00 8.99
N GLY A 62 -12.46 9.22 8.96
CA GLY A 62 -11.69 10.45 8.84
C GLY A 62 -10.99 10.60 7.49
N ALA A 63 -11.63 10.10 6.42
CA ALA A 63 -11.14 10.18 5.05
C ALA A 63 -10.85 11.65 4.65
N ARG A 64 -9.69 11.89 4.05
CA ARG A 64 -9.24 13.22 3.61
C ARG A 64 -8.22 13.13 2.48
N ASP A 65 -7.97 14.27 1.87
CA ASP A 65 -6.99 14.41 0.79
C ASP A 65 -5.61 13.86 1.18
N GLY A 66 -4.98 13.18 0.24
CA GLY A 66 -3.66 12.54 0.42
C GLY A 66 -3.68 11.16 1.08
N MET A 67 -4.85 10.62 1.46
CA MET A 67 -4.96 9.23 1.93
C MET A 67 -4.92 8.22 0.78
N THR A 68 -4.45 7.00 1.09
CA THR A 68 -4.44 5.86 0.18
C THR A 68 -5.55 4.87 0.56
N PHE A 69 -6.37 4.49 -0.42
CA PHE A 69 -7.38 3.45 -0.28
C PHE A 69 -6.94 2.17 -1.00
N SER A 70 -7.39 1.02 -0.50
CA SER A 70 -7.16 -0.27 -1.14
C SER A 70 -8.48 -1.00 -1.34
N PHE A 71 -8.52 -1.81 -2.40
CA PHE A 71 -9.66 -2.66 -2.75
C PHE A 71 -9.12 -4.02 -3.18
N HIS A 72 -9.93 -5.07 -3.00
CA HIS A 72 -9.65 -6.38 -3.56
C HIS A 72 -10.43 -6.55 -4.87
N HIS A 73 -9.92 -7.36 -5.79
CA HIS A 73 -10.50 -7.57 -7.13
C HIS A 73 -11.17 -8.96 -7.27
N HIS A 74 -11.49 -9.63 -6.16
CA HIS A 74 -12.00 -11.01 -6.18
C HIS A 74 -13.30 -11.18 -6.97
N LEU A 75 -14.14 -10.14 -7.03
CA LEU A 75 -15.40 -10.19 -7.77
C LEU A 75 -15.23 -9.95 -9.28
N ARG A 76 -14.02 -9.66 -9.78
CA ARG A 76 -13.73 -9.34 -11.20
C ARG A 76 -14.71 -8.28 -11.75
N ASP A 77 -15.46 -8.62 -12.81
CA ASP A 77 -16.44 -7.76 -13.47
C ASP A 77 -17.81 -7.73 -12.77
N GLY A 78 -17.94 -8.45 -11.65
CA GLY A 78 -19.19 -8.65 -10.93
C GLY A 78 -19.51 -10.14 -10.80
N ASP A 79 -20.44 -10.43 -9.88
CA ASP A 79 -21.27 -11.63 -9.96
C ASP A 79 -22.48 -11.31 -10.86
#